data_AF-A0A9E4A8A0-F1
#
_entry.id   AF-A0A9E4A8A0-F1
#
_cell.length_a   1.000
_cell.length_b   1.000
_cell.length_c   1.000
_cell.angle_alpha   90.00
_cell.angle_beta   90.00
_cell.angle_gamma   90.00
#
_symmetry.space_group_name_H-M   'P 1'
#
loop_
_entity.id
_entity.type
_entity.pdbx_description
1 polymer ?
#
loop_
_entity_poly.entity_id
_entity_poly.type
_entity_poly.pdbx_seq_one_letter_code
_entity_poly.pdbx_strand_id
1 'polypeptide(L)'
;LTRKEQEGLRELLFPTEQREVFTRNRKDDSPDGFRESESAKERKLKTREIDIAEGFFEDMIDLGEVRISDKSLVGRTLGENRVAITVENTIYGNNMADDTLIHELVHVWQY
;
A
#
# COMPACT_ATOMS: atom_id res chain seq x y z
N LEU A 1 -9.86 24.20 9.69
CA LEU A 1 -8.98 24.87 8.72
C LEU A 1 -9.85 25.54 7.67
N THR A 2 -9.68 26.83 7.48
CA THR A 2 -10.26 27.57 6.36
C THR A 2 -9.62 27.11 5.04
N ARG A 3 -10.32 27.31 3.92
CA ARG A 3 -9.83 26.90 2.59
C ARG A 3 -8.44 27.46 2.25
N LYS A 4 -8.13 28.67 2.74
CA LYS A 4 -6.81 29.29 2.61
C LYS A 4 -5.73 28.59 3.43
N GLU A 5 -6.06 28.08 4.61
CA GLU A 5 -5.10 27.36 5.45
C GLU A 5 -4.75 25.98 4.88
N GLN A 6 -5.68 25.34 4.16
CA GLN A 6 -5.43 24.09 3.43
C GLN A 6 -4.55 24.29 2.18
N GLU A 7 -4.70 25.44 1.51
CA GLU A 7 -3.86 25.79 0.35
C GLU A 7 -2.41 26.10 0.76
N GLY A 8 -2.21 26.79 1.89
CA GLY A 8 -0.86 27.04 2.43
C GLY A 8 -0.13 25.76 2.86
N LEU A 9 -0.84 24.77 3.42
CA LEU A 9 -0.27 23.46 3.76
C LEU A 9 0.12 22.64 2.51
N ARG A 10 -0.62 22.77 1.41
CA ARG A 10 -0.30 22.10 0.14
C ARG A 10 0.97 22.64 -0.52
N GLU A 11 1.29 23.91 -0.34
CA GLU A 11 2.52 24.50 -0.90
C GLU A 11 3.77 24.15 -0.07
N LEU A 12 3.62 23.96 1.25
CA LEU A 12 4.70 23.51 2.13
C LEU A 12 5.07 22.03 1.96
N LEU A 13 4.10 21.18 1.59
CA LEU A 13 4.29 19.74 1.44
C LEU A 13 4.75 19.31 0.04
N PHE A 14 4.67 20.19 -0.96
CA PHE A 14 5.06 19.88 -2.35
C PHE A 14 5.80 21.06 -3.00
N PRO A 15 7.14 21.12 -2.87
CA PRO A 15 7.95 22.09 -3.59
C PRO A 15 7.70 21.99 -5.10
N THR A 16 7.60 23.14 -5.76
CA THR A 16 7.12 23.34 -7.14
C THR A 16 7.83 22.48 -8.19
N GLU A 17 9.04 22.00 -7.90
CA GLU A 17 9.83 21.10 -8.76
C GLU A 17 9.19 19.72 -8.98
N GLN A 18 8.23 19.29 -8.13
CA GLN A 18 7.53 18.02 -8.34
C GLN A 18 6.27 18.13 -9.23
N ARG A 19 5.82 19.35 -9.57
CA ARG A 19 4.61 19.53 -10.41
C ARG A 19 4.84 19.19 -11.89
N GLU A 20 6.05 19.34 -12.41
CA GLU A 20 6.34 19.06 -13.83
C GLU A 20 6.51 17.57 -14.13
N VAL A 21 6.89 16.75 -13.13
CA VAL A 21 6.98 15.29 -13.27
C VAL A 21 5.58 14.66 -13.39
N PHE A 22 4.57 15.25 -12.73
CA PHE A 22 3.20 14.74 -12.74
C PHE A 22 2.45 15.02 -14.05
N THR A 23 2.77 16.10 -14.77
CA THR A 23 2.04 16.49 -15.99
C THR A 23 2.65 15.92 -17.27
N ARG A 24 3.96 15.63 -17.32
CA ARG A 24 4.59 14.97 -18.48
C ARG A 24 4.19 13.50 -18.63
N ASN A 25 3.95 12.78 -17.53
CA ASN A 25 3.57 11.36 -17.59
C ASN A 25 2.11 11.10 -17.97
N ARG A 26 1.33 12.14 -18.31
CA ARG A 26 -0.11 12.01 -18.55
C ARG A 26 -0.50 11.95 -20.04
N LYS A 27 0.46 12.10 -20.96
CA LYS A 27 0.14 12.25 -22.40
C LYS A 27 0.61 11.13 -23.32
N ASP A 28 1.58 10.30 -22.93
CA ASP A 28 2.21 9.38 -23.91
C ASP A 28 2.06 7.88 -23.61
N ASP A 29 1.45 7.48 -22.49
CA ASP A 29 1.15 6.06 -22.23
C ASP A 29 -0.36 5.87 -22.11
N SER A 30 -1.02 5.68 -23.25
CA SER A 30 -2.24 4.88 -23.29
C SER A 30 -1.79 3.44 -23.58
N PRO A 31 -1.62 2.55 -22.58
CA PRO A 31 -1.46 1.15 -22.88
C PRO A 31 -2.86 0.56 -23.03
N ASP A 32 -3.23 0.32 -24.29
CA ASP A 32 -4.13 -0.76 -24.65
C ASP A 32 -3.74 -2.03 -23.87
N GLY A 33 -4.68 -2.56 -23.11
CA GLY A 33 -4.55 -3.84 -22.43
C GLY A 33 -4.70 -3.74 -20.92
N PHE A 34 -5.94 -3.63 -20.45
CA PHE A 34 -6.32 -4.37 -19.24
C PHE A 34 -6.17 -5.86 -19.58
N ARG A 35 -4.93 -6.35 -19.53
CA ARG A 35 -4.67 -7.78 -19.46
C ARG A 35 -5.30 -8.19 -18.14
N GLU A 36 -6.30 -9.07 -18.18
CA GLU A 36 -6.75 -9.78 -16.99
C GLU A 36 -5.49 -10.46 -16.41
N SER A 37 -4.92 -9.82 -15.39
CA SER A 37 -3.73 -10.31 -14.71
C SER A 37 -4.09 -11.67 -14.14
N GLU A 38 -3.22 -12.67 -14.33
CA GLU A 38 -3.26 -13.94 -13.62
C GLU A 38 -3.80 -13.72 -12.21
N SER A 39 -4.82 -14.49 -11.81
CA SER A 39 -5.50 -14.33 -10.53
C SER A 39 -4.48 -14.12 -9.41
N ALA A 40 -4.44 -12.92 -8.85
CA ALA A 40 -3.51 -12.55 -7.81
C ALA A 40 -3.50 -13.61 -6.71
N LYS A 41 -2.33 -14.09 -6.32
CA LYS A 41 -2.26 -15.15 -5.31
C LYS A 41 -2.32 -14.50 -3.95
N GLU A 42 -3.49 -14.58 -3.35
CA GLU A 42 -3.67 -14.28 -1.94
C GLU A 42 -3.16 -15.45 -1.08
N ARG A 43 -2.49 -15.10 0.00
CA ARG A 43 -2.05 -16.03 1.03
C ARG A 43 -2.46 -15.54 2.41
N LYS A 44 -2.59 -16.47 3.35
CA LYS A 44 -2.67 -16.13 4.78
C LYS A 44 -1.30 -15.66 5.29
N LEU A 45 -1.29 -15.04 6.46
CA LEU A 45 -0.07 -14.82 7.22
C LEU A 45 0.63 -16.15 7.51
N LYS A 46 1.95 -16.14 7.44
CA LYS A 46 2.81 -17.27 7.85
C LYS A 46 2.93 -17.28 9.37
N THR A 47 3.30 -18.42 9.96
CA THR A 47 3.50 -18.56 11.41
C THR A 47 4.40 -17.45 11.98
N ARG A 48 5.56 -17.20 11.38
CA ARG A 48 6.46 -16.12 11.81
C ARG A 48 5.81 -14.73 11.77
N GLU A 49 4.95 -14.46 10.77
CA GLU A 49 4.26 -13.17 10.63
C GLU A 49 3.17 -13.02 11.70
N ILE A 50 2.49 -14.12 12.04
CA ILE A 50 1.53 -14.21 13.15
C ILE A 50 2.25 -13.97 14.48
N ASP A 51 3.35 -14.70 14.75
CA ASP A 51 4.10 -14.57 16.01
C ASP A 51 4.58 -13.13 16.26
N ILE A 52 5.01 -12.45 15.19
CA ILE A 52 5.39 -11.03 15.25
C ILE A 52 4.16 -10.18 15.53
N ALA A 53 3.06 -10.37 14.79
CA ALA A 53 1.85 -9.57 14.95
C ALA A 53 1.18 -9.73 16.32
N GLU A 54 1.13 -10.94 16.89
CA GLU A 54 0.59 -11.20 18.23
C GLU A 54 1.33 -10.40 19.30
N GLY A 55 2.64 -10.17 19.14
CA GLY A 55 3.42 -9.35 20.08
C GLY A 55 3.09 -7.85 20.08
N PHE A 56 2.36 -7.35 19.07
CA PHE A 56 1.95 -5.93 18.98
C PHE A 56 0.44 -5.76 19.11
N PHE A 57 -0.33 -6.68 18.54
CA PHE A 57 -1.76 -6.52 18.39
C PHE A 57 -2.59 -7.45 19.28
N GLU A 58 -1.99 -8.48 19.90
CA GLU A 58 -2.70 -9.46 20.73
C GLU A 58 -4.01 -9.94 20.09
N ASP A 59 -5.17 -9.63 20.67
CA ASP A 59 -6.51 -9.96 20.20
C ASP A 59 -7.23 -8.80 19.48
N MET A 60 -6.55 -7.66 19.25
CA MET A 60 -7.12 -6.46 18.64
C MET A 60 -7.45 -6.65 17.15
N ILE A 61 -6.86 -7.64 16.49
CA ILE A 61 -7.13 -7.98 15.08
C ILE A 61 -7.29 -9.50 14.94
N ASP A 62 -8.24 -9.94 14.10
CA ASP A 62 -8.33 -11.34 13.70
C ASP A 62 -7.28 -11.65 12.62
N LEU A 63 -6.09 -12.08 13.06
CA LEU A 63 -4.98 -12.47 12.18
C LEU A 63 -5.35 -13.62 11.23
N GLY A 64 -6.39 -14.41 11.55
CA GLY A 64 -6.92 -15.48 10.70
C GLY A 64 -7.62 -14.95 9.45
N GLU A 65 -8.11 -13.71 9.48
CA GLU A 65 -8.79 -13.04 8.37
C GLU A 65 -7.86 -12.19 7.51
N VAL A 66 -6.64 -11.89 7.96
CA VAL A 66 -5.67 -11.12 7.18
C VAL A 66 -5.20 -11.90 5.95
N ARG A 67 -5.12 -11.22 4.81
CA ARG A 67 -4.59 -11.75 3.54
C ARG A 67 -3.42 -10.91 3.04
N ILE A 68 -2.45 -11.56 2.41
CA ILE A 68 -1.37 -10.90 1.68
C ILE A 68 -1.52 -11.27 0.20
N SER A 69 -1.59 -10.26 -0.66
CA SER A 69 -1.69 -10.40 -2.11
C SER A 69 -0.40 -9.93 -2.78
N ASP A 70 0.11 -10.70 -3.73
CA ASP A 70 1.23 -10.28 -4.58
C ASP A 70 0.83 -9.31 -5.70
N LYS A 71 -0.46 -8.97 -5.79
CA LYS A 71 -0.97 -7.98 -6.75
C LYS A 71 -0.48 -6.59 -6.43
N SER A 72 0.07 -5.93 -7.44
CA SER A 72 0.31 -4.48 -7.36
C SER A 72 -0.99 -3.71 -7.62
N LEU A 73 -1.45 -2.94 -6.63
CA LEU A 73 -2.59 -2.02 -6.81
C LEU A 73 -2.21 -0.72 -7.52
N VAL A 74 -0.93 -0.34 -7.45
CA VAL A 74 -0.37 0.74 -8.24
C VAL A 74 0.25 0.12 -9.49
N GLY A 75 -0.27 0.44 -10.67
CA GLY A 75 0.09 -0.21 -11.96
C GLY A 75 1.56 -0.06 -12.42
N ARG A 76 2.47 0.36 -11.53
CA ARG A 76 3.91 0.31 -11.72
C ARG A 76 4.48 -0.72 -10.77
N THR A 77 4.98 -1.80 -11.34
CA THR A 77 5.88 -2.73 -10.65
C THR A 77 7.11 -1.93 -10.26
N LEU A 78 7.11 -1.34 -9.06
CA LEU A 78 8.31 -0.80 -8.47
C LEU A 78 9.17 -2.03 -8.21
N GLY A 79 10.15 -2.25 -9.09
CA GLY A 79 11.11 -3.34 -8.97
C GLY A 79 11.59 -3.39 -7.52
N GLU A 80 11.45 -4.58 -6.92
CA GLU A 80 11.65 -4.82 -5.48
C GLU A 80 10.65 -4.05 -4.60
N ASN A 81 9.40 -4.52 -4.52
CA ASN A 81 8.30 -4.14 -3.61
C ASN A 81 8.68 -3.23 -2.42
N ARG A 82 8.90 -1.94 -2.69
CA ARG A 82 9.12 -0.92 -1.65
C ARG A 82 7.82 -0.37 -1.10
N VAL A 83 6.68 -0.77 -1.67
CA VAL A 83 5.37 -0.24 -1.33
C VAL A 83 4.45 -1.41 -1.07
N ALA A 84 3.89 -1.44 0.14
CA ALA A 84 2.73 -2.21 0.47
C ALA A 84 1.54 -1.26 0.61
N ILE A 85 0.33 -1.78 0.36
CA ILE A 85 -0.92 -1.02 0.49
C ILE A 85 -1.93 -1.92 1.16
N THR A 86 -2.58 -1.46 2.22
CA THR A 86 -3.68 -2.18 2.85
C THR A 86 -5.03 -1.67 2.35
N VAL A 87 -5.91 -2.60 1.98
CA VAL A 87 -7.33 -2.34 1.72
C VAL A 87 -8.13 -3.38 2.51
N GLU A 88 -8.98 -2.92 3.42
CA GLU A 88 -9.72 -3.78 4.36
C GLU A 88 -8.77 -4.72 5.12
N ASN A 89 -8.98 -6.03 5.05
CA ASN A 89 -8.14 -7.06 5.66
C ASN A 89 -7.02 -7.58 4.75
N THR A 90 -6.80 -6.96 3.58
CA THR A 90 -5.85 -7.45 2.58
C THR A 90 -4.70 -6.47 2.38
N ILE A 91 -3.48 -6.97 2.60
CA ILE A 91 -2.23 -6.25 2.36
C ILE A 91 -1.71 -6.63 0.96
N TYR A 92 -1.58 -5.64 0.10
CA TYR A 92 -1.09 -5.76 -1.26
C TYR A 92 0.39 -5.42 -1.30
N GLY A 93 1.23 -6.45 -1.39
CA GLY A 93 2.67 -6.34 -1.35
C GLY A 93 3.30 -7.72 -1.20
N ASN A 94 4.54 -7.90 -1.66
CA ASN A 94 5.23 -9.18 -1.56
C ASN A 94 6.66 -8.99 -1.01
N ASN A 95 7.18 -9.97 -0.28
CA ASN A 95 8.50 -9.93 0.37
C ASN A 95 8.76 -8.68 1.24
N MET A 96 7.77 -8.26 2.03
CA MET A 96 7.92 -7.14 2.96
C MET A 96 8.77 -7.52 4.18
N ALA A 97 9.52 -6.54 4.70
CA ALA A 97 10.21 -6.66 5.98
C ALA A 97 9.22 -6.57 7.16
N ASP A 98 9.64 -6.99 8.35
CA ASP A 98 8.76 -7.08 9.52
C ASP A 98 8.19 -5.72 9.95
N ASP A 99 8.98 -4.66 9.83
CA ASP A 99 8.55 -3.28 10.11
C ASP A 99 7.43 -2.82 9.16
N THR A 100 7.55 -3.18 7.88
CA THR A 100 6.54 -2.89 6.86
C THR A 100 5.27 -3.71 7.11
N LEU A 101 5.40 -4.99 7.49
CA LEU A 101 4.25 -5.81 7.86
C LEU A 101 3.48 -5.19 9.04
N ILE A 102 4.18 -4.79 10.10
CA ILE A 102 3.56 -4.15 11.27
C ILE A 102 2.88 -2.84 10.87
N HIS A 103 3.52 -2.02 10.03
CA HIS A 103 2.93 -0.79 9.50
C HIS A 103 1.59 -1.05 8.80
N GLU A 104 1.54 -2.03 7.90
CA GLU A 104 0.31 -2.38 7.19
C GLU A 104 -0.76 -3.01 8.11
N LEU A 105 -0.35 -3.80 9.11
CA LEU A 105 -1.29 -4.32 10.11
C LEU A 105 -1.92 -3.23 10.98
N VAL A 106 -1.25 -2.08 11.19
CA VAL A 106 -1.90 -0.92 11.80
C VAL A 106 -3.10 -0.45 10.96
N HIS A 107 -3.00 -0.50 9.64
CA HIS A 107 -4.13 -0.15 8.77
C HIS A 107 -5.25 -1.17 8.79
N VAL A 108 -4.92 -2.46 8.92
CA VAL A 108 -5.93 -3.52 9.15
C VAL A 108 -6.67 -3.28 10.47
N TRP A 109 -5.95 -2.92 11.53
CA TRP A 109 -6.55 -2.62 12.83
C TRP A 109 -7.43 -1.36 12.83
N GLN A 110 -7.08 -0.37 12.01
CA GLN A 110 -7.84 0.88 11.87
C GLN A 110 -9.14 0.74 11.07
N TYR A 111 -9.24 -0.29 10.23
CA TYR A 111 -10.40 -0.59 9.41
C TYR A 111 -11.54 -1.17 10.26
#